data_AF-A0A200QCH2-F1
#
_entry.id   AF-A0A200QCH2-F1
#
_cell.length_a   1.000
_cell.length_b   1.000
_cell.length_c   1.000
_cell.angle_alpha   90.00
_cell.angle_beta   90.00
_cell.angle_gamma   90.00
#
_symmetry.space_group_name_H-M   'P 1'
#
loop_
_entity.id
_entity.type
_entity.pdbx_description
1 polymer ?
#
loop_
_entity_poly.entity_id
_entity_poly.type
_entity_poly.pdbx_seq_one_letter_code
_entity_poly.pdbx_strand_id
1 'polypeptide(L)'
;MATLPCSTTKTLTLSSPSIFLEGNATSTPDLHTKLYPGAFSKTSPPQTSPPLSFSLLSQQSPLPHIPIDDFPHSKLIPKTRFIVDGFRNSGNYSISYFLSHFHSDHYAGLNPSWSRGLIFCSEITARLLIEVLKISPFFVVSLSLQEPVCIDECEVTLIDANHCPGAVQIVGKWHYYVLHLEKKNMGSLRRMLL
;
A
#
# COMPACT_ATOMS: atom_id res chain seq x y z
N MET A 1 23.27 -18.58 -10.59
CA MET A 1 22.08 -18.76 -11.45
C MET A 1 21.12 -17.63 -11.12
N ALA A 2 20.78 -16.84 -12.13
CA ALA A 2 20.00 -15.61 -12.02
C ALA A 2 18.59 -15.88 -11.44
N THR A 3 18.12 -14.97 -10.58
CA THR A 3 16.73 -14.88 -10.18
C THR A 3 15.87 -14.65 -11.41
N LEU A 4 14.94 -15.55 -11.69
CA LEU A 4 13.93 -15.31 -12.72
C LEU A 4 13.07 -14.12 -12.28
N PRO A 5 12.92 -13.06 -13.09
CA PRO A 5 11.96 -12.02 -12.81
C PRO A 5 10.54 -12.60 -12.87
N CYS A 6 9.68 -12.18 -11.95
CA CYS A 6 8.25 -12.48 -11.96
C CYS A 6 7.64 -11.83 -13.22
N SER A 7 7.46 -12.62 -14.27
CA SER A 7 7.38 -12.09 -15.65
C SER A 7 6.03 -11.45 -16.06
N THR A 8 5.09 -11.22 -15.14
CA THR A 8 3.81 -10.54 -15.46
C THR A 8 3.28 -9.62 -14.36
N THR A 9 3.99 -9.49 -13.24
CA THR A 9 3.47 -8.82 -12.04
C THR A 9 4.00 -7.40 -11.94
N LYS A 10 3.10 -6.40 -11.93
CA LYS A 10 3.47 -5.01 -11.60
C LYS A 10 4.10 -5.01 -10.20
N THR A 11 5.33 -4.55 -10.09
CA THR A 11 6.05 -4.50 -8.81
C THR A 11 6.01 -3.10 -8.26
N LEU A 12 5.50 -2.94 -7.04
CA LEU A 12 5.53 -1.69 -6.29
C LEU A 12 6.62 -1.80 -5.22
N THR A 13 7.81 -1.26 -5.52
CA THR A 13 8.89 -1.17 -4.54
C THR A 13 8.72 0.10 -3.71
N LEU A 14 8.24 -0.07 -2.47
CA LEU A 14 7.98 1.03 -1.55
C LEU A 14 9.25 1.70 -0.98
N SER A 15 10.43 1.20 -1.36
CA SER A 15 11.74 1.73 -1.02
C SER A 15 12.24 2.82 -1.96
N SER A 16 11.56 3.07 -3.09
CA SER A 16 11.99 4.07 -4.07
C SER A 16 11.07 5.30 -4.07
N PRO A 17 11.62 6.52 -4.10
CA PRO A 17 10.83 7.74 -4.31
C PRO A 17 10.12 7.77 -5.68
N SER A 18 10.43 6.83 -6.59
CA SER A 18 9.83 6.71 -7.92
C SER A 18 8.35 6.28 -7.92
N ILE A 19 7.81 5.72 -6.82
CA ILE A 19 6.35 5.51 -6.67
C ILE A 19 5.58 6.84 -6.89
N PHE A 20 6.25 7.99 -6.72
CA PHE A 20 5.66 9.32 -6.85
C PHE A 20 5.73 9.97 -8.24
N LEU A 21 6.32 9.31 -9.26
CA LEU A 21 6.60 9.98 -10.54
C LEU A 21 5.95 9.36 -11.78
N GLU A 22 5.38 8.15 -11.74
CA GLU A 22 4.71 7.56 -12.91
C GLU A 22 3.20 7.84 -12.93
N GLY A 23 2.85 9.13 -12.89
CA GLY A 23 1.56 9.62 -13.39
C GLY A 23 1.70 9.94 -14.88
N ASN A 24 1.32 9.00 -15.74
CA ASN A 24 1.59 9.02 -17.17
C ASN A 24 1.05 10.28 -17.88
N ALA A 25 1.96 11.10 -18.41
CA ALA A 25 1.65 12.08 -19.43
C ALA A 25 1.76 11.41 -20.80
N THR A 26 0.64 11.25 -21.51
CA THR A 26 0.68 10.96 -22.95
C THR A 26 -0.39 11.77 -23.66
N SER A 27 0.08 12.64 -24.54
CA SER A 27 -0.65 13.62 -25.34
C SER A 27 -1.44 12.99 -26.50
N THR A 28 -2.68 13.44 -26.72
CA THR A 28 -3.23 13.87 -28.02
C THR A 28 -4.52 14.70 -27.79
N PRO A 29 -4.88 15.65 -28.68
CA PRO A 29 -5.78 16.75 -28.37
C PRO A 29 -7.26 16.53 -28.79
N ASP A 30 -8.13 17.42 -28.30
CA ASP A 30 -9.56 17.62 -28.59
C ASP A 30 -10.55 16.59 -27.99
N LEU A 31 -11.65 16.94 -27.31
CA LEU A 31 -12.34 18.22 -27.11
C LEU A 31 -13.19 18.06 -25.82
N HIS A 32 -13.38 19.15 -25.07
CA HIS A 32 -14.34 19.35 -23.96
C HIS A 32 -13.79 19.34 -22.52
N THR A 33 -12.89 20.27 -22.21
CA THR A 33 -12.61 20.72 -20.83
C THR A 33 -13.23 22.10 -20.60
N LYS A 34 -14.44 22.12 -20.04
CA LYS A 34 -15.09 23.25 -19.35
C LYS A 34 -15.78 22.58 -18.16
N LEU A 35 -15.41 22.73 -16.89
CA LEU A 35 -15.26 23.94 -16.08
C LEU A 35 -14.50 23.59 -14.78
N TYR A 36 -13.43 24.30 -14.47
CA TYR A 36 -13.03 24.59 -13.08
C TYR A 36 -12.44 26.01 -13.05
N PRO A 37 -13.23 27.06 -12.78
CA PRO A 37 -12.69 28.37 -12.43
C PRO A 37 -12.56 28.43 -10.89
N GLY A 38 -11.32 28.36 -10.40
CA GLY A 38 -11.02 28.49 -8.98
C GLY A 38 -9.57 28.89 -8.79
N ALA A 39 -9.37 30.14 -8.37
CA ALA A 39 -8.10 30.85 -8.22
C ALA A 39 -6.99 30.05 -7.52
N PHE A 40 -5.81 30.02 -8.15
CA PHE A 40 -4.54 29.75 -7.46
C PHE A 40 -4.20 30.92 -6.55
N SER A 41 -4.64 30.84 -5.30
CA SER A 41 -4.00 31.56 -4.21
C SER A 41 -2.67 30.88 -3.90
N LYS A 42 -1.59 31.66 -3.91
CA LYS A 42 -0.27 31.25 -3.41
C LYS A 42 -0.39 30.87 -1.92
N THR A 43 -0.69 29.61 -1.64
CA THR A 43 -0.48 29.00 -0.33
C THR A 43 0.75 28.11 -0.43
N SER A 44 1.73 28.34 0.44
CA SER A 44 2.88 27.47 0.66
C SER A 44 2.45 26.00 0.69
N PRO A 45 3.23 25.05 0.11
CA PRO A 45 2.88 23.64 0.21
C PRO A 45 2.77 23.27 1.69
N PRO A 46 1.73 22.53 2.12
CA PRO A 46 1.71 21.96 3.46
C PRO A 46 2.91 20.99 3.53
N GLN A 47 3.98 21.43 4.20
CA GLN A 47 5.12 20.58 4.49
C GLN A 47 4.73 19.59 5.57
N THR A 48 4.00 18.54 5.18
CA THR A 48 3.92 17.32 5.98
C THR A 48 5.21 16.56 5.73
N SER A 49 6.10 16.54 6.73
CA SER A 49 7.24 15.64 6.71
C SER A 49 6.74 14.21 6.45
N PRO A 50 7.49 13.39 5.67
CA PRO A 50 7.12 12.01 5.44
C PRO A 50 7.00 11.27 6.77
N PRO A 51 6.13 10.23 6.87
CA PRO A 51 6.03 9.46 8.10
C PRO A 51 7.40 8.85 8.44
N LEU A 52 7.69 8.73 9.73
CA LEU A 52 8.96 8.16 10.20
C LEU A 52 9.29 6.82 9.54
N SER A 53 8.29 5.97 9.32
CA SER A 53 8.45 4.69 8.63
C SER A 53 8.97 4.84 7.20
N PHE A 54 8.54 5.87 6.47
CA PHE A 54 9.05 6.17 5.13
C PHE A 54 10.50 6.67 5.18
N SER A 55 10.81 7.57 6.12
CA SER A 55 12.18 8.04 6.35
C SER A 55 13.14 6.90 6.72
N LEU A 56 12.68 5.96 7.55
CA LEU A 56 13.45 4.79 7.94
C LEU A 56 13.74 3.88 6.75
N LEU A 57 12.73 3.60 5.91
CA LEU A 57 12.88 2.79 4.70
C LEU A 57 13.80 3.45 3.67
N SER A 58 13.69 4.78 3.48
CA SER A 58 14.58 5.52 2.59
C SER A 58 16.05 5.47 3.03
N GLN A 59 16.29 5.35 4.34
CA GLN A 59 17.63 5.18 4.91
C GLN A 59 18.06 3.71 4.99
N GLN A 60 17.28 2.79 4.41
CA GLN A 60 17.48 1.33 4.49
C GLN A 60 17.55 0.80 5.93
N SER A 61 16.98 1.54 6.88
CA SER A 61 16.89 1.12 8.27
C SER A 61 15.63 0.27 8.49
N PRO A 62 15.69 -0.75 9.36
CA PRO A 62 14.55 -1.59 9.64
C PRO A 62 13.43 -0.82 10.34
N LEU A 63 12.19 -1.10 9.98
CA LEU A 63 11.03 -0.56 10.69
C LEU A 63 10.93 -1.15 12.12
N PRO A 64 10.45 -0.37 13.11
CA PRO A 64 10.17 -0.88 14.46
C PRO A 64 9.24 -2.11 14.41
N HIS A 65 9.30 -2.98 15.42
CA HIS A 65 8.37 -4.11 15.49
C HIS A 65 6.92 -3.64 15.68
N ILE A 66 5.96 -4.40 15.14
CA ILE A 66 4.54 -4.18 15.41
C ILE A 66 4.29 -4.62 16.87
N PRO A 67 3.57 -3.83 17.68
CA PRO A 67 3.20 -4.23 19.04
C PRO A 67 2.10 -5.32 18.98
N ILE A 68 2.48 -6.56 18.65
CA ILE A 68 1.55 -7.65 18.34
C ILE A 68 0.59 -7.93 19.51
N ASP A 69 1.08 -7.89 20.75
CA ASP A 69 0.28 -8.21 21.94
C ASP A 69 -0.91 -7.27 22.14
N ASP A 70 -0.77 -6.01 21.71
CA ASP A 70 -1.81 -4.97 21.83
C ASP A 70 -2.49 -4.66 20.49
N PHE A 71 -2.14 -5.36 19.41
CA PHE A 71 -2.67 -5.11 18.07
C PHE A 71 -3.81 -6.07 17.74
N PRO A 72 -4.95 -5.59 17.19
CA PRO A 72 -6.03 -6.49 16.77
C PRO A 72 -5.57 -7.48 15.70
N HIS A 73 -5.45 -8.76 16.06
CA HIS A 73 -4.91 -9.80 15.17
C HIS A 73 -5.70 -9.93 13.85
N SER A 74 -7.01 -9.66 13.88
CA SER A 74 -7.87 -9.69 12.69
C SER A 74 -7.56 -8.60 11.65
N LYS A 75 -6.74 -7.61 12.01
CA LYS A 75 -6.36 -6.47 11.16
C LYS A 75 -4.94 -6.61 10.60
N LEU A 76 -4.20 -7.66 10.97
CA LEU A 76 -2.82 -7.89 10.56
C LEU A 76 -2.76 -9.13 9.66
N ILE A 77 -2.07 -9.03 8.53
CA ILE A 77 -1.69 -10.21 7.75
C ILE A 77 -0.43 -10.82 8.39
N PRO A 78 -0.48 -12.07 8.88
CA PRO A 78 0.65 -12.68 9.57
C PRO A 78 1.94 -12.65 8.74
N LYS A 79 3.07 -12.41 9.39
CA LYS A 79 4.41 -12.38 8.79
C LYS A 79 4.63 -11.28 7.73
N THR A 80 3.69 -10.34 7.62
CA THR A 80 3.85 -9.13 6.81
C THR A 80 3.77 -7.90 7.71
N ARG A 81 3.85 -6.72 7.09
CA ARG A 81 3.54 -5.45 7.74
C ARG A 81 2.22 -4.85 7.26
N PHE A 82 1.38 -5.66 6.60
CA PHE A 82 0.13 -5.22 6.01
C PHE A 82 -0.95 -5.11 7.07
N ILE A 83 -1.53 -3.92 7.14
CA ILE A 83 -2.65 -3.62 8.02
C ILE A 83 -3.91 -3.49 7.16
N VAL A 84 -4.91 -4.31 7.43
CA VAL A 84 -6.20 -4.30 6.72
C VAL A 84 -7.25 -3.65 7.61
N ASP A 85 -7.90 -2.58 7.15
CA ASP A 85 -8.98 -1.88 7.85
C ASP A 85 -8.63 -1.42 9.29
N GLY A 86 -7.34 -1.20 9.56
CA GLY A 86 -6.78 -0.94 10.89
C GLY A 86 -6.22 0.47 11.05
N PHE A 87 -6.85 1.49 10.46
CA PHE A 87 -6.28 2.84 10.38
C PHE A 87 -6.17 3.56 11.74
N ARG A 88 -7.05 3.25 12.70
CA ARG A 88 -6.92 3.68 14.12
C ARG A 88 -5.65 3.12 14.78
N ASN A 89 -5.20 1.97 14.33
CA ASN A 89 -3.99 1.29 14.79
C ASN A 89 -2.79 1.60 13.88
N SER A 90 -2.79 2.72 13.16
CA SER A 90 -1.64 3.11 12.33
C SER A 90 -0.45 3.58 13.18
N GLY A 91 0.77 3.39 12.68
CA GLY A 91 1.99 3.73 13.41
C GLY A 91 3.23 3.78 12.54
N ASN A 92 4.38 4.04 13.15
CA ASN A 92 5.70 4.08 12.48
C ASN A 92 6.24 2.67 12.12
N TYR A 93 5.42 1.64 12.28
CA TYR A 93 5.74 0.25 12.02
C TYR A 93 5.04 -0.27 10.76
N SER A 94 4.29 0.55 10.02
CA SER A 94 3.80 0.14 8.69
C SER A 94 3.70 1.34 7.78
N ILE A 95 3.87 1.09 6.48
CA ILE A 95 3.57 2.03 5.40
C ILE A 95 2.55 1.44 4.41
N SER A 96 2.08 0.21 4.64
CA SER A 96 1.31 -0.57 3.68
C SER A 96 -0.03 -0.93 4.32
N TYR A 97 -1.05 -0.14 3.98
CA TYR A 97 -2.40 -0.26 4.53
C TYR A 97 -3.36 -0.67 3.42
N PHE A 98 -4.32 -1.55 3.73
CA PHE A 98 -5.37 -1.96 2.81
C PHE A 98 -6.72 -1.51 3.35
N LEU A 99 -7.57 -0.97 2.47
CA LEU A 99 -8.98 -0.73 2.76
C LEU A 99 -9.81 -1.70 1.93
N SER A 100 -10.54 -2.59 2.59
CA SER A 100 -11.38 -3.60 1.94
C SER A 100 -12.59 -2.96 1.24
N HIS A 101 -13.22 -1.97 1.86
CA HIS A 101 -14.38 -1.26 1.32
C HIS A 101 -14.68 0.04 2.08
N PHE A 102 -15.52 0.91 1.50
CA PHE A 102 -15.81 2.24 2.04
C PHE A 102 -16.97 2.25 3.06
N HIS A 103 -16.80 1.57 4.19
CA HIS A 103 -17.69 1.71 5.37
C HIS A 103 -16.96 2.31 6.57
N SER A 104 -17.68 3.07 7.39
CA SER A 104 -17.09 3.97 8.39
C SER A 104 -16.38 3.28 9.54
N ASP A 105 -16.80 2.07 9.89
CA ASP A 105 -16.13 1.20 10.85
C ASP A 105 -14.82 0.60 10.30
N HIS A 106 -14.68 0.48 8.97
CA HIS A 106 -13.47 -0.02 8.30
C HIS A 106 -12.45 1.07 7.98
N TYR A 107 -12.90 2.25 7.53
CA TYR A 107 -12.00 3.39 7.27
C TYR A 107 -11.74 4.25 8.52
N ALA A 108 -12.30 3.88 9.68
CA ALA A 108 -12.16 4.64 10.92
C ALA A 108 -10.69 5.00 11.21
N GLY A 109 -10.40 6.28 11.38
CA GLY A 109 -9.05 6.82 11.59
C GLY A 109 -8.48 7.54 10.36
N LEU A 110 -8.97 7.24 9.15
CA LEU A 110 -8.67 8.04 7.97
C LEU A 110 -9.30 9.43 8.07
N ASN A 111 -8.54 10.42 7.62
CA ASN A 111 -8.93 11.83 7.61
C ASN A 111 -8.02 12.61 6.63
N PRO A 112 -8.36 13.85 6.22
CA PRO A 112 -7.63 14.57 5.18
C PRO A 112 -6.12 14.80 5.45
N SER A 113 -5.67 14.74 6.72
CA SER A 113 -4.26 14.87 7.07
C SER A 113 -3.52 13.54 7.16
N TRP A 114 -4.11 12.45 6.66
CA TRP A 114 -3.46 11.14 6.60
C TRP A 114 -2.11 11.23 5.90
N SER A 115 -1.09 10.76 6.61
CA SER A 115 0.30 10.75 6.13
C SER A 115 1.08 9.55 6.67
N ARG A 116 0.39 8.47 7.09
CA ARG A 116 1.03 7.31 7.76
C ARG A 116 1.59 6.27 6.79
N GLY A 117 1.10 6.24 5.56
CA GLY A 117 1.52 5.27 4.54
C GLY A 117 0.54 5.23 3.36
N LEU A 118 0.81 4.32 2.43
CA LEU A 118 -0.04 4.09 1.26
C LEU A 118 -1.26 3.26 1.63
N ILE A 119 -2.38 3.57 0.96
CA ILE A 119 -3.67 2.91 1.10
C ILE A 119 -3.95 2.19 -0.22
N PHE A 120 -3.83 0.87 -0.20
CA PHE A 120 -4.17 -0.02 -1.30
C PHE A 120 -5.65 -0.39 -1.24
N CYS A 121 -6.38 -0.19 -2.34
CA CYS A 121 -7.80 -0.49 -2.40
C CYS A 121 -8.26 -0.66 -3.86
N SER A 122 -9.54 -0.98 -4.06
CA SER A 122 -10.15 -0.97 -5.39
C SER A 122 -10.26 0.44 -5.96
N GLU A 123 -10.44 0.56 -7.27
CA GLU A 123 -10.61 1.85 -7.95
C GLU A 123 -11.80 2.66 -7.42
N ILE A 124 -12.95 2.02 -7.16
CA ILE A 124 -14.13 2.69 -6.62
C ILE A 124 -13.84 3.24 -5.22
N THR A 125 -13.22 2.43 -4.36
CA THR A 125 -12.85 2.85 -3.00
C THR A 125 -11.83 3.99 -3.03
N ALA A 126 -10.85 3.95 -3.94
CA ALA A 126 -9.86 5.02 -4.12
C ALA A 126 -10.52 6.38 -4.45
N ARG A 127 -11.50 6.38 -5.36
CA ARG A 127 -12.26 7.60 -5.70
C ARG A 127 -13.00 8.14 -4.49
N LEU A 128 -13.66 7.28 -3.71
CA LEU A 128 -14.37 7.69 -2.48
C LEU A 128 -13.42 8.27 -1.42
N LEU A 129 -12.23 7.69 -1.24
CA LEU A 129 -11.22 8.23 -0.33
C LEU A 129 -10.81 9.66 -0.71
N ILE A 130 -10.59 9.91 -1.99
CA ILE A 130 -10.15 11.22 -2.50
C ILE A 130 -11.31 12.23 -2.49
N GLU A 131 -12.48 11.84 -2.99
CA GLU A 131 -13.59 12.76 -3.20
C GLU A 131 -14.40 13.02 -1.93
N VAL A 132 -14.58 12.02 -1.07
CA VAL A 132 -15.42 12.12 0.13
C VAL A 132 -14.58 12.41 1.37
N LEU A 133 -13.53 11.61 1.65
CA LEU A 133 -12.68 11.81 2.82
C LEU A 133 -11.56 12.84 2.61
N LYS A 134 -11.40 13.35 1.38
CA LYS A 134 -10.37 14.33 1.00
C LYS A 134 -8.95 13.87 1.35
N ILE A 135 -8.70 12.56 1.27
CA ILE A 135 -7.35 12.01 1.39
C ILE A 135 -6.53 12.48 0.19
N SER A 136 -5.29 12.91 0.43
CA SER A 136 -4.37 13.26 -0.66
C SER A 136 -4.19 12.06 -1.60
N PRO A 137 -4.39 12.21 -2.93
CA PRO A 137 -4.19 11.14 -3.90
C PRO A 137 -2.80 10.50 -3.83
N PHE A 138 -1.80 11.23 -3.32
CA PHE A 138 -0.44 10.74 -3.08
C PHE A 138 -0.36 9.49 -2.19
N PHE A 139 -1.31 9.32 -1.26
CA PHE A 139 -1.35 8.17 -0.37
C PHE A 139 -2.33 7.08 -0.82
N VAL A 140 -3.00 7.23 -1.96
CA VAL A 140 -4.04 6.30 -2.41
C VAL A 140 -3.55 5.55 -3.64
N VAL A 141 -3.52 4.22 -3.57
CA VAL A 141 -3.11 3.34 -4.67
C VAL A 141 -4.28 2.43 -5.03
N SER A 142 -4.88 2.68 -6.20
CA SER A 142 -5.92 1.81 -6.75
C SER A 142 -5.29 0.57 -7.41
N LEU A 143 -5.74 -0.61 -7.03
CA LEU A 143 -5.36 -1.87 -7.66
C LEU A 143 -6.51 -2.39 -8.52
N SER A 144 -6.16 -2.97 -9.68
CA SER A 144 -7.13 -3.62 -10.56
C SER A 144 -7.58 -4.96 -9.96
N LEU A 145 -8.85 -5.31 -10.18
CA LEU A 145 -9.36 -6.61 -9.75
C LEU A 145 -8.72 -7.73 -10.57
N GLN A 146 -8.51 -8.88 -9.94
CA GLN A 146 -8.00 -10.11 -10.58
C GLN A 146 -6.61 -9.96 -11.21
N GLU A 147 -5.91 -8.85 -10.97
CA GLU A 147 -4.52 -8.64 -11.38
C GLU A 147 -3.58 -8.81 -10.18
N PRO A 148 -2.62 -9.75 -10.22
CA PRO A 148 -1.59 -9.86 -9.20
C PRO A 148 -0.64 -8.65 -9.23
N VAL A 149 -0.34 -8.12 -8.04
CA VAL A 149 0.60 -7.02 -7.82
C VAL A 149 1.58 -7.41 -6.72
N CYS A 150 2.86 -7.14 -6.91
CA CYS A 150 3.88 -7.40 -5.91
C CYS A 150 4.05 -6.16 -5.02
N ILE A 151 3.74 -6.29 -3.72
CA ILE A 151 3.86 -5.25 -2.71
C ILE A 151 4.72 -5.83 -1.59
N ASP A 152 5.81 -5.16 -1.21
CA ASP A 152 6.74 -5.64 -0.16
C ASP A 152 7.13 -7.12 -0.34
N GLU A 153 7.49 -7.50 -1.57
CA GLU A 153 7.83 -8.88 -1.98
C GLU A 153 6.69 -9.91 -1.83
N CYS A 154 5.46 -9.49 -1.52
CA CYS A 154 4.29 -10.34 -1.43
C CYS A 154 3.40 -10.14 -2.67
N GLU A 155 2.94 -11.23 -3.28
CA GLU A 155 1.95 -11.14 -4.36
C GLU A 155 0.56 -10.95 -3.75
N VAL A 156 -0.16 -9.91 -4.17
CA VAL A 156 -1.50 -9.57 -3.71
C VAL A 156 -2.44 -9.43 -4.90
N THR A 157 -3.65 -9.95 -4.79
CA THR A 157 -4.71 -9.84 -5.80
C THR A 157 -6.00 -9.41 -5.10
N LEU A 158 -6.71 -8.44 -5.69
CA LEU A 158 -8.03 -8.05 -5.23
C LEU A 158 -9.10 -8.86 -5.96
N ILE A 159 -10.04 -9.43 -5.21
CA ILE A 159 -11.20 -10.16 -5.74
C ILE A 159 -12.47 -9.43 -5.31
N ASP A 160 -13.48 -9.34 -6.18
CA ASP A 160 -14.76 -8.75 -5.81
C ASP A 160 -15.39 -9.47 -4.61
N ALA A 161 -15.86 -8.71 -3.62
CA ALA A 161 -16.44 -9.26 -2.40
C ALA A 161 -17.97 -9.42 -2.45
N ASN A 162 -18.63 -8.93 -3.51
CA ASN A 162 -20.09 -8.92 -3.65
C ASN A 162 -20.83 -8.35 -2.42
N HIS A 163 -20.28 -7.30 -1.80
CA HIS A 163 -20.84 -6.67 -0.60
C HIS A 163 -21.41 -5.28 -0.86
N CYS A 164 -20.59 -4.36 -1.37
CA CYS A 164 -20.97 -3.03 -1.83
C CYS A 164 -20.04 -2.59 -2.98
N PRO A 165 -20.36 -1.51 -3.73
CA PRO A 165 -19.50 -1.05 -4.81
C PRO A 165 -18.08 -0.79 -4.35
N GLY A 166 -17.10 -1.47 -4.97
CA GLY A 166 -15.69 -1.35 -4.62
C GLY A 166 -15.23 -2.25 -3.48
N ALA A 167 -16.10 -3.08 -2.90
CA ALA A 167 -15.70 -4.02 -1.86
C ALA A 167 -14.87 -5.16 -2.42
N VAL A 168 -13.75 -5.46 -1.75
CA VAL A 168 -12.80 -6.49 -2.18
C VAL A 168 -12.39 -7.44 -1.07
N GLN A 169 -12.16 -8.68 -1.45
CA GLN A 169 -11.33 -9.63 -0.72
C GLN A 169 -9.87 -9.45 -1.15
N ILE A 170 -8.95 -9.62 -0.21
CA ILE A 170 -7.51 -9.50 -0.44
C ILE A 170 -6.92 -10.90 -0.38
N VAL A 171 -6.47 -11.41 -1.51
CA VAL A 171 -5.81 -12.72 -1.62
C VAL A 171 -4.32 -12.48 -1.80
N GLY A 172 -3.47 -13.18 -1.05
CA GLY A 172 -2.03 -13.01 -1.20
C GLY A 172 -1.22 -14.29 -1.06
N LYS A 173 -0.05 -14.28 -1.70
CA LYS A 173 1.02 -15.26 -1.51
C LYS A 173 2.11 -14.59 -0.68
N TRP A 174 2.26 -15.07 0.54
CA TRP A 174 3.21 -14.56 1.52
C TRP A 174 4.46 -15.44 1.48
N HIS A 175 5.65 -14.84 1.40
CA HIS A 175 6.88 -15.62 1.43
C HIS A 175 7.07 -16.29 2.81
N TYR A 176 7.14 -17.63 2.81
CA TYR A 176 7.51 -18.40 4.00
C TYR A 176 9.04 -18.45 4.09
N TYR A 177 9.64 -17.71 5.03
CA TYR A 177 10.99 -18.01 5.48
C TYR A 177 10.92 -19.18 6.47
N VAL A 178 11.26 -20.39 6.03
CA VAL A 178 11.66 -21.46 6.95
C VAL A 178 13.16 -21.32 7.16
N LEU A 179 13.56 -20.67 8.25
CA LEU A 179 14.94 -20.78 8.73
C LEU A 179 15.10 -22.18 9.30
N HIS A 180 15.47 -23.15 8.46
CA HIS A 180 15.98 -24.43 8.94
C HIS A 180 17.39 -24.16 9.49
N LEU A 181 17.49 -23.88 10.78
CA LEU A 181 18.77 -23.92 11.49
C LEU A 181 19.18 -25.38 11.68
N GLU A 182 19.58 -26.04 10.60
CA GLU A 182 20.41 -27.22 10.76
C GLU A 182 21.80 -26.72 11.16
N LYS A 183 22.19 -26.97 12.42
CA LYS A 183 23.54 -26.72 12.93
C LYS A 183 24.55 -27.63 12.23
N LYS A 184 24.76 -27.52 10.92
CA LYS A 184 25.91 -28.13 10.23
C LYS A 184 26.36 -27.27 9.06
N ASN A 185 27.48 -26.60 9.30
CA ASN A 185 28.39 -26.01 8.33
C ASN A 185 27.97 -24.69 7.65
N MET A 186 28.87 -23.72 7.77
CA MET A 186 28.77 -22.40 7.14
C MET A 186 28.76 -22.52 5.61
N GLY A 187 27.81 -21.85 4.97
CA GLY A 187 27.90 -21.49 3.56
C GLY A 187 26.91 -22.22 2.63
N SER A 188 25.61 -21.91 2.72
CA SER A 188 24.70 -21.82 1.56
C SER A 188 23.26 -21.62 2.04
N LEU A 189 22.81 -20.37 2.15
CA LEU A 189 21.39 -20.06 2.26
C LEU A 189 20.73 -20.36 0.90
N ARG A 190 20.03 -21.49 0.78
CA ARG A 190 19.15 -21.73 -0.37
C ARG A 190 17.74 -21.22 -0.05
N ARG A 191 17.33 -20.19 -0.80
CA ARG A 191 15.95 -19.67 -0.85
C ARG A 191 15.07 -20.76 -1.48
N MET A 192 14.12 -21.31 -0.73
CA MET A 192 13.14 -22.26 -1.26
C MET A 192 11.77 -21.58 -1.29
N LEU A 193 11.20 -21.45 -2.48
CA LEU A 193 9.80 -21.10 -2.70
C LEU A 193 8.98 -22.38 -2.48
N LEU A 194 7.95 -22.33 -1.64
CA LEU A 194 6.92 -23.36 -1.55
C LEU A 194 5.72 -22.96 -2.42
#